data_AF-A0A7J6P1R8-F1
#
_entry.id   AF-A0A7J6P1R8-F1
#
_cell.length_a   1.000
_cell.length_b   1.000
_cell.length_c   1.000
_cell.angle_alpha   90.00
_cell.angle_beta   90.00
_cell.angle_gamma   90.00
#
_symmetry.space_group_name_H-M   'P 1'
#
loop_
_entity.id
_entity.type
_entity.pdbx_description
1 polymer ?
#
loop_
_entity_poly.entity_id
_entity_poly.type
_entity_poly.pdbx_seq_one_letter_code
_entity_poly.pdbx_strand_id
1 'polypeptide(L)'
;MADITPESLGSSLRSIPYTHFINGNFRGPTASEAVRELSLINPATEGTIAKSPCAGKGDVDLAVAAARKSFDSGVWSKISGSDRAVVMKRISEGVKARRDVLARVETVNTGKPIEETEWDMDDVAGSFDYFADKAIELDKKQGSLVDLGMEEFQGRVYYESCGVVAAIVPWNYPLLMATWKVAPALAAGCSVVLKPSELTPITAMELAVICKEAGLPDGVSAIRY
;
A
#
# COMPACT_ATOMS: atom_id res chain seq x y z
N MET A 1 11.96 -8.58 29.51
CA MET A 1 11.44 -8.51 28.13
C MET A 1 12.52 -9.11 27.25
N ALA A 2 12.24 -10.19 26.52
CA ALA A 2 13.24 -10.78 25.62
C ALA A 2 13.53 -9.78 24.49
N ASP A 3 14.81 -9.59 24.15
CA ASP A 3 15.23 -8.77 23.02
C ASP A 3 14.55 -9.29 21.75
N ILE A 4 13.65 -8.49 21.18
CA ILE A 4 13.10 -8.76 19.85
C ILE A 4 14.18 -8.34 18.84
N THR A 5 15.18 -9.21 18.68
CA THR A 5 16.22 -9.02 17.65
C THR A 5 15.67 -9.41 16.27
N PRO A 6 16.29 -8.98 15.16
CA PRO A 6 16.01 -9.54 13.84
C PRO A 6 16.13 -11.08 13.80
N GLU A 7 16.84 -11.72 14.75
CA GLU A 7 16.84 -13.17 14.87
C GLU A 7 15.53 -13.76 15.40
N SER A 8 14.81 -13.01 16.25
CA SER A 8 13.52 -13.41 16.85
C SER A 8 12.30 -13.15 15.97
N LEU A 9 12.43 -12.25 15.01
CA LEU A 9 11.47 -12.07 13.92
C LEU A 9 11.62 -13.28 12.99
N GLY A 10 10.59 -14.13 12.94
CA GLY A 10 10.63 -15.43 12.27
C GLY A 10 11.17 -15.38 10.83
N SER A 11 11.56 -16.55 10.32
CA SER A 11 12.17 -16.72 8.99
C SER A 11 11.45 -16.03 7.82
N SER A 12 10.16 -15.67 7.95
CA SER A 12 9.35 -15.00 6.93
C SER A 12 9.76 -13.55 6.64
N LEU A 13 10.32 -12.81 7.61
CA LEU A 13 10.75 -11.42 7.40
C LEU A 13 12.16 -11.33 6.80
N ARG A 14 12.98 -12.37 6.98
CA ARG A 14 14.39 -12.37 6.53
C ARG A 14 14.55 -12.50 5.01
N SER A 15 13.51 -12.89 4.29
CA SER A 15 13.58 -13.09 2.83
C SER A 15 13.19 -11.86 2.01
N ILE A 16 12.73 -10.78 2.63
CA ILE A 16 12.26 -9.59 1.91
C ILE A 16 13.43 -8.60 1.78
N PRO A 17 13.90 -8.32 0.55
CA PRO A 17 14.88 -7.28 0.34
C PRO A 17 14.28 -5.95 0.79
N TYR A 18 14.97 -5.23 1.68
CA TYR A 18 14.62 -3.84 2.05
C TYR A 18 14.92 -2.85 0.92
N THR A 19 14.73 -3.26 -0.33
CA THR A 19 14.92 -2.47 -1.55
C THR A 19 13.57 -1.99 -2.09
N HIS A 20 13.55 -1.17 -3.14
CA HIS A 20 12.30 -0.62 -3.68
C HIS A 20 11.41 -1.72 -4.29
N PHE A 21 10.08 -1.61 -4.12
CA PHE A 21 9.12 -2.49 -4.77
C PHE A 21 8.42 -1.74 -5.92
N ILE A 22 8.92 -1.95 -7.13
CA ILE A 22 8.48 -1.22 -8.32
C ILE A 22 8.00 -2.23 -9.37
N ASN A 23 6.78 -2.03 -9.86
CA ASN A 23 6.19 -2.85 -10.91
C ASN A 23 6.25 -4.35 -10.58
N GLY A 24 5.75 -4.72 -9.39
CA GLY A 24 5.66 -6.11 -8.95
C GLY A 24 6.97 -6.75 -8.48
N ASN A 25 8.09 -6.02 -8.48
CA ASN A 25 9.40 -6.62 -8.22
C ASN A 25 10.24 -5.79 -7.26
N PHE A 26 11.01 -6.48 -6.42
CA PHE A 26 12.09 -5.87 -5.65
C PHE A 26 13.22 -5.47 -6.57
N ARG A 27 13.67 -4.21 -6.47
CA ARG A 27 14.74 -3.66 -7.29
C ARG A 27 15.63 -2.78 -6.42
N GLY A 28 16.94 -2.89 -6.64
CA GLY A 28 17.89 -1.93 -6.10
C GLY A 28 17.67 -0.52 -6.68
N PRO A 29 18.25 0.50 -6.03
CA PRO A 29 18.15 1.89 -6.48
C PRO A 29 18.76 2.08 -7.87
N THR A 30 18.20 3.02 -8.64
CA THR A 30 18.77 3.43 -9.92
C THR A 30 20.20 3.94 -9.75
N ALA A 31 21.13 3.35 -10.51
CA ALA A 31 22.54 3.71 -10.46
C ALA A 31 22.79 5.07 -11.14
N SER A 32 22.65 6.17 -10.39
CA SER A 32 23.10 7.49 -10.87
C SER A 32 23.72 8.38 -9.79
N GLU A 33 23.51 8.10 -8.51
CA GLU A 33 24.11 8.84 -7.40
C GLU A 33 24.58 7.85 -6.31
N ALA A 34 25.54 8.25 -5.46
CA ALA A 34 25.96 7.42 -4.34
C ALA A 34 24.72 7.00 -3.55
N VAL A 35 24.41 5.70 -3.54
CA VAL A 35 23.21 5.16 -2.88
C VAL A 35 23.29 5.54 -1.41
N ARG A 36 22.51 6.55 -1.01
CA ARG A 36 22.38 6.91 0.39
C ARG A 36 21.57 5.79 1.05
N GLU A 37 22.19 5.05 1.95
CA GLU A 37 21.48 4.10 2.81
C GLU A 37 21.08 4.76 4.12
N LEU A 38 19.87 4.47 4.58
CA LEU A 38 19.40 4.81 5.92
C LEU A 38 19.38 3.57 6.79
N SER A 39 19.83 3.75 8.04
CA SER A 39 19.65 2.73 9.07
C SER A 39 18.25 2.90 9.66
N LEU A 40 17.46 1.84 9.62
CA LEU A 40 16.18 1.76 10.31
C LEU A 40 16.48 1.40 11.76
N ILE A 41 16.04 2.24 12.69
CA ILE A 41 16.41 2.16 14.10
C ILE A 41 15.21 1.69 14.91
N ASN A 42 15.44 0.78 15.86
CA ASN A 42 14.46 0.44 16.88
C ASN A 42 14.50 1.55 17.95
N PRO A 43 13.44 2.35 18.11
CA PRO A 43 13.47 3.48 19.03
C PRO A 43 13.54 3.06 20.51
N ALA A 44 13.22 1.82 20.86
CA ALA A 44 13.30 1.33 22.23
C ALA A 44 14.73 0.95 22.67
N THR A 45 15.58 0.55 21.71
CA THR A 45 16.95 0.07 22.00
C THR A 45 18.05 0.90 21.34
N GLU A 46 17.66 1.83 20.46
CA GLU A 46 18.56 2.56 19.55
C GLU A 46 19.39 1.66 18.61
N GLY A 47 19.11 0.35 18.61
CA GLY A 47 19.75 -0.63 17.75
C GLY A 47 19.28 -0.53 16.30
N THR A 48 20.16 -0.85 15.36
CA THR A 48 19.81 -0.94 13.93
C THR A 48 19.01 -2.22 13.66
N ILE A 49 17.81 -2.05 13.09
CA ILE A 49 16.93 -3.13 12.63
C ILE A 49 17.42 -3.65 11.27
N ALA A 50 17.61 -2.72 10.33
CA ALA A 50 17.97 -3.01 8.94
C ALA A 50 18.57 -1.77 8.27
N LYS A 51 19.12 -1.93 7.07
CA LYS A 51 19.49 -0.83 6.17
C LYS A 51 18.56 -0.83 4.96
N SER A 52 18.20 0.37 4.51
CA SER A 52 17.37 0.59 3.34
C SER A 52 18.03 1.63 2.44
N PRO A 53 18.14 1.41 1.13
CA PRO A 53 18.52 2.46 0.21
C PRO A 53 17.42 3.53 0.19
N CYS A 54 17.81 4.79 0.03
CA CYS A 54 16.94 5.89 -0.34
C CYS A 54 16.69 5.83 -1.85
N ALA A 55 15.43 5.92 -2.27
CA ALA A 55 15.16 6.09 -3.70
C ALA A 55 15.72 7.41 -4.23
N GLY A 56 16.08 7.46 -5.50
CA GLY A 56 16.42 8.69 -6.21
C GLY A 56 15.24 9.22 -7.02
N LYS A 57 15.48 10.32 -7.74
CA LYS A 57 14.55 10.79 -8.77
C LYS A 57 14.27 9.70 -9.82
N GLY A 58 15.29 8.95 -10.24
CA GLY A 58 15.15 7.89 -11.24
C GLY A 58 14.19 6.78 -10.81
N ASP A 59 14.25 6.37 -9.55
CA ASP A 59 13.35 5.37 -8.97
C ASP A 59 11.90 5.87 -8.92
N VAL A 60 11.70 7.13 -8.55
CA VAL A 60 10.36 7.78 -8.57
C VAL A 60 9.81 7.83 -9.99
N ASP A 61 10.63 8.23 -10.97
CA ASP A 61 10.22 8.28 -12.38
C ASP A 61 9.83 6.88 -12.88
N LEU A 62 10.57 5.84 -12.52
CA LEU A 62 10.22 4.44 -12.84
C LEU A 62 8.91 4.00 -12.19
N ALA A 63 8.69 4.31 -10.91
CA ALA A 63 7.48 3.97 -10.19
C ALA A 63 6.24 4.65 -10.80
N VAL A 64 6.36 5.95 -11.09
CA VAL A 64 5.27 6.73 -11.71
C VAL A 64 5.01 6.25 -13.14
N ALA A 65 6.05 5.95 -13.93
CA ALA A 65 5.88 5.43 -15.29
C ALA A 65 5.17 4.06 -15.28
N ALA A 66 5.54 3.17 -14.36
CA ALA A 66 4.87 1.88 -14.20
C ALA A 66 3.40 2.05 -13.79
N ALA A 67 3.12 2.91 -12.81
CA ALA A 67 1.76 3.20 -12.36
C ALA A 67 0.89 3.81 -13.47
N ARG A 68 1.46 4.74 -14.25
CA ARG A 68 0.82 5.35 -15.42
C ARG A 68 0.50 4.31 -16.48
N LYS A 69 1.48 3.49 -16.86
CA LYS A 69 1.29 2.41 -17.84
C LYS A 69 0.19 1.44 -17.41
N SER A 70 0.18 1.04 -16.13
CA SER A 70 -0.84 0.16 -15.58
C SER A 70 -2.23 0.82 -15.64
N PHE A 71 -2.33 2.08 -15.20
CA PHE A 71 -3.59 2.83 -15.23
C PHE A 71 -4.16 2.97 -16.65
N ASP A 72 -3.33 3.40 -17.61
CA ASP A 72 -3.76 3.64 -18.99
C ASP A 72 -4.14 2.35 -19.72
N SER A 73 -3.52 1.22 -19.35
CA SER A 73 -3.84 -0.09 -19.92
C SER A 73 -5.25 -0.59 -19.54
N GLY A 74 -5.82 -0.07 -18.46
CA GLY A 74 -7.13 -0.50 -17.98
C GLY A 74 -7.13 -1.79 -17.16
N VAL A 75 -5.97 -2.43 -16.95
CA VAL A 75 -5.84 -3.70 -16.21
C VAL A 75 -6.46 -3.66 -14.81
N TRP A 76 -6.50 -2.47 -14.20
CA TRP A 76 -7.18 -2.23 -12.92
C TRP A 76 -8.26 -1.15 -13.00
N SER A 77 -8.03 -0.07 -13.74
CA SER A 77 -8.95 1.06 -13.81
C SER A 77 -10.25 0.76 -14.57
N LYS A 78 -10.27 -0.25 -15.47
CA LYS A 78 -11.44 -0.61 -16.29
C LYS A 78 -12.17 -1.87 -15.85
N ILE A 79 -11.67 -2.61 -14.85
CA ILE A 79 -12.41 -3.76 -14.31
C ILE A 79 -13.56 -3.26 -13.42
N SER A 80 -14.54 -4.12 -13.11
CA SER A 80 -15.65 -3.72 -12.25
C SER A 80 -15.19 -3.48 -10.80
N GLY A 81 -15.91 -2.63 -10.06
CA GLY A 81 -15.73 -2.51 -8.61
C GLY A 81 -15.90 -3.84 -7.88
N SER A 82 -16.76 -4.72 -8.39
CA SER A 82 -16.89 -6.10 -7.90
C SER A 82 -15.61 -6.93 -8.07
N ASP A 83 -14.95 -6.85 -9.23
CA ASP A 83 -13.66 -7.54 -9.45
C ASP A 83 -12.55 -6.93 -8.60
N ARG A 84 -12.54 -5.60 -8.44
CA ARG A 84 -11.61 -4.93 -7.52
C ARG A 84 -11.80 -5.40 -6.08
N ALA A 85 -13.05 -5.52 -5.64
CA ALA A 85 -13.39 -5.97 -4.29
C ALA A 85 -12.87 -7.38 -3.99
N VAL A 86 -12.88 -8.29 -4.96
CA VAL A 86 -12.32 -9.65 -4.79
C VAL A 86 -10.83 -9.59 -4.42
N VAL A 87 -10.04 -8.80 -5.15
CA VAL A 87 -8.61 -8.64 -4.87
C VAL A 87 -8.39 -7.95 -3.52
N MET A 88 -9.15 -6.90 -3.22
CA MET A 88 -9.04 -6.17 -1.95
C MET A 88 -9.38 -7.05 -0.73
N LYS A 89 -10.36 -7.96 -0.85
CA LYS A 89 -10.68 -8.93 0.21
C LYS A 89 -9.54 -9.95 0.41
N ARG A 90 -8.87 -10.37 -0.67
CA ARG A 90 -7.65 -11.19 -0.56
C ARG A 90 -6.49 -10.45 0.11
N ILE A 91 -6.35 -9.14 -0.12
CA ILE A 91 -5.37 -8.31 0.60
C ILE A 91 -5.69 -8.32 2.10
N SER A 92 -6.95 -8.08 2.48
CA SER A 92 -7.42 -8.17 3.87
C SER A 92 -7.11 -9.54 4.50
N GLU A 93 -7.40 -10.65 3.79
CA GLU A 93 -7.04 -12.01 4.23
C GLU A 93 -5.53 -12.18 4.40
N GLY A 94 -4.72 -11.63 3.50
CA GLY A 94 -3.26 -11.67 3.58
C GLY A 94 -2.68 -10.88 4.75
N VAL A 95 -3.32 -9.77 5.13
CA VAL A 95 -2.99 -9.02 6.36
C VAL A 95 -3.36 -9.85 7.59
N LYS A 96 -4.59 -10.38 7.65
CA LYS A 96 -5.08 -11.21 8.77
C LYS A 96 -4.19 -12.43 8.99
N ALA A 97 -3.78 -13.10 7.91
CA ALA A 97 -2.89 -14.26 7.96
C ALA A 97 -1.48 -13.93 8.51
N ARG A 98 -1.07 -12.66 8.47
CA ARG A 98 0.24 -12.17 8.93
C ARG A 98 0.15 -11.24 10.14
N ARG A 99 -1.04 -11.10 10.74
CA ARG A 99 -1.37 -10.11 11.77
C ARG A 99 -0.31 -10.01 12.86
N ASP A 100 -0.02 -11.12 13.53
CA ASP A 100 0.88 -11.13 14.69
C ASP A 100 2.33 -10.79 14.31
N VAL A 101 2.75 -11.16 13.09
CA VAL A 101 4.08 -10.84 12.57
C VAL A 101 4.15 -9.36 12.21
N LEU A 102 3.15 -8.83 11.51
CA LEU A 102 3.07 -7.42 11.15
C LEU A 102 3.02 -6.52 12.39
N ALA A 103 2.23 -6.88 13.41
CA ALA A 103 2.14 -6.16 14.67
C ALA A 103 3.50 -6.07 15.38
N ARG A 104 4.23 -7.21 15.48
CA ARG A 104 5.58 -7.24 16.07
C ARG A 104 6.57 -6.36 15.31
N VAL A 105 6.50 -6.38 13.97
CA VAL A 105 7.36 -5.55 13.13
C VAL A 105 7.04 -4.08 13.30
N GLU A 106 5.76 -3.71 13.29
CA GLU A 106 5.30 -2.35 13.50
C GLU A 106 5.77 -1.85 14.88
N THR A 107 5.66 -2.68 15.93
CA THR A 107 6.17 -2.37 17.28
C THR A 107 7.68 -2.14 17.29
N VAL A 108 8.46 -3.03 16.68
CA VAL A 108 9.92 -2.88 16.60
C VAL A 108 10.30 -1.62 15.82
N ASN A 109 9.57 -1.30 14.75
CA ASN A 109 9.92 -0.18 13.89
C ASN A 109 9.48 1.18 14.47
N THR A 110 8.35 1.23 15.20
CA THR A 110 7.73 2.47 15.69
C THR A 110 7.94 2.72 17.18
N GLY A 111 8.21 1.67 17.97
CA GLY A 111 8.23 1.73 19.44
C GLY A 111 6.86 1.65 20.11
N LYS A 112 5.77 1.47 19.35
CA LYS A 112 4.42 1.35 19.91
C LYS A 112 4.25 0.09 20.78
N PRO A 113 3.44 0.14 21.84
CA PRO A 113 3.00 -1.05 22.56
C PRO A 113 2.40 -2.09 21.60
N ILE A 114 2.66 -3.37 21.87
CA ILE A 114 2.21 -4.48 21.01
C ILE A 114 0.68 -4.54 20.90
N GLU A 115 -0.04 -4.18 21.96
CA GLU A 115 -1.51 -4.14 21.94
C GLU A 115 -2.04 -3.12 20.93
N GLU A 116 -1.39 -1.95 20.83
CA GLU A 116 -1.78 -0.92 19.85
C GLU A 116 -1.50 -1.36 18.42
N THR A 117 -0.36 -2.00 18.16
CA THR A 117 -0.02 -2.44 16.79
C THR A 117 -0.84 -3.64 16.35
N GLU A 118 -1.28 -4.48 17.28
CA GLU A 118 -2.26 -5.53 17.03
C GLU A 118 -3.61 -4.95 16.57
N TRP A 119 -4.10 -3.89 17.22
CA TRP A 119 -5.30 -3.16 16.77
C TRP A 119 -5.09 -2.48 15.42
N ASP A 120 -3.91 -1.87 15.19
CA ASP A 120 -3.57 -1.29 13.89
C ASP A 120 -3.74 -2.32 12.75
N MET A 121 -3.33 -3.58 12.96
CA MET A 121 -3.45 -4.63 11.94
C MET A 121 -4.90 -5.05 11.67
N ASP A 122 -5.74 -5.07 12.71
CA ASP A 122 -7.17 -5.34 12.57
C ASP A 122 -7.86 -4.23 11.79
N ASP A 123 -7.54 -2.96 12.09
CA ASP A 123 -8.06 -1.78 11.40
C ASP A 123 -7.57 -1.71 9.94
N VAL A 124 -6.34 -2.13 9.67
CA VAL A 124 -5.80 -2.25 8.29
C VAL A 124 -6.64 -3.25 7.49
N ALA A 125 -6.85 -4.45 8.02
CA ALA A 125 -7.63 -5.46 7.31
C ALA A 125 -9.10 -5.03 7.14
N GLY A 126 -9.70 -4.49 8.20
CA GLY A 126 -11.06 -3.93 8.17
C GLY A 126 -11.22 -2.78 7.16
N SER A 127 -10.19 -1.94 6.99
CA SER A 127 -10.20 -0.86 6.00
C SER A 127 -10.25 -1.40 4.57
N PHE A 128 -9.49 -2.47 4.27
CA PHE A 128 -9.57 -3.11 2.96
C PHE A 128 -10.93 -3.75 2.71
N ASP A 129 -11.51 -4.44 3.71
CA ASP A 129 -12.86 -5.01 3.62
C ASP A 129 -13.91 -3.92 3.36
N TYR A 130 -13.87 -2.84 4.14
CA TYR A 130 -14.78 -1.70 3.99
C TYR A 130 -14.70 -1.08 2.59
N PHE A 131 -13.49 -0.78 2.10
CA PHE A 131 -13.34 -0.16 0.79
C PHE A 131 -13.60 -1.13 -0.38
N ALA A 132 -13.44 -2.44 -0.17
CA ALA A 132 -13.91 -3.45 -1.13
C ALA A 132 -15.42 -3.36 -1.31
N ASP A 133 -16.18 -3.25 -0.22
CA ASP A 133 -17.63 -3.08 -0.30
C ASP A 133 -18.01 -1.72 -0.93
N LYS A 134 -17.23 -0.66 -0.64
CA LYS A 134 -17.41 0.64 -1.32
C LYS A 134 -17.11 0.60 -2.82
N ALA A 135 -16.19 -0.25 -3.28
CA ALA A 135 -15.96 -0.46 -4.71
C ALA A 135 -17.22 -1.04 -5.39
N ILE A 136 -17.88 -2.02 -4.76
CA ILE A 136 -19.15 -2.60 -5.26
C ILE A 136 -20.27 -1.56 -5.24
N GLU A 137 -20.38 -0.77 -4.18
CA GLU A 137 -21.36 0.32 -4.12
C GLU A 137 -21.12 1.39 -5.20
N LEU A 138 -19.87 1.66 -5.56
CA LEU A 138 -19.51 2.63 -6.59
C LEU A 138 -20.05 2.21 -7.97
N ASP A 139 -19.97 0.94 -8.32
CA ASP A 139 -20.55 0.41 -9.58
C ASP A 139 -22.05 0.73 -9.68
N LYS A 140 -22.78 0.60 -8.56
CA LYS A 140 -24.23 0.86 -8.50
C LYS A 140 -24.58 2.34 -8.71
N LYS A 141 -23.64 3.26 -8.47
CA LYS A 141 -23.83 4.70 -8.62
C LYS A 141 -23.53 5.19 -10.04
N GLN A 142 -22.89 4.39 -10.88
CA GLN A 142 -22.52 4.79 -12.23
C GLN A 142 -23.75 5.03 -13.11
N GLY A 143 -23.77 6.14 -13.83
CA GLY A 143 -24.85 6.50 -14.74
C GLY A 143 -26.15 6.93 -14.05
N SER A 144 -26.10 7.29 -12.76
CA SER A 144 -27.23 7.81 -11.99
C SER A 144 -27.87 9.00 -12.70
N LEU A 145 -29.20 8.99 -12.86
CA LEU A 145 -29.93 10.06 -13.52
C LEU A 145 -29.98 11.32 -12.66
N VAL A 146 -29.87 12.47 -13.33
CA VAL A 146 -30.05 13.79 -12.74
C VAL A 146 -31.30 14.41 -13.33
N ASP A 147 -32.21 14.87 -12.47
CA ASP A 147 -33.36 15.66 -12.90
C ASP A 147 -32.90 17.07 -13.32
N LEU A 148 -33.13 17.40 -14.58
CA LEU A 148 -32.76 18.69 -15.17
C LEU A 148 -33.95 19.65 -15.27
N GLY A 149 -35.17 19.20 -14.96
CA GLY A 149 -36.39 19.99 -15.17
C GLY A 149 -36.72 20.28 -16.64
N MET A 150 -36.12 19.53 -17.58
CA MET A 150 -36.31 19.67 -19.03
C MET A 150 -36.52 18.28 -19.66
N GLU A 151 -37.60 18.10 -20.42
CA GLU A 151 -37.95 16.78 -20.99
C GLU A 151 -37.05 16.38 -22.16
N GLU A 152 -36.43 17.34 -22.83
CA GLU A 152 -35.60 17.13 -24.01
C GLU A 152 -34.16 16.69 -23.68
N PHE A 153 -33.76 16.75 -22.41
CA PHE A 153 -32.39 16.48 -21.97
C PHE A 153 -32.32 15.40 -20.89
N GLN A 154 -31.30 14.53 -20.97
CA GLN A 154 -30.99 13.55 -19.94
C GLN A 154 -29.63 13.83 -19.31
N GLY A 155 -29.58 14.05 -18.00
CA GLY A 155 -28.35 14.17 -17.22
C GLY A 155 -27.96 12.85 -16.57
N ARG A 156 -26.67 12.50 -16.60
CA ARG A 156 -26.11 11.34 -15.88
C ARG A 156 -24.82 11.69 -15.17
N VAL A 157 -24.59 11.08 -14.01
CA VAL A 157 -23.33 11.21 -13.25
C VAL A 157 -22.52 9.93 -13.39
N TYR A 158 -21.22 10.10 -13.67
CA TYR A 158 -20.23 9.05 -13.68
C TYR A 158 -19.09 9.43 -12.74
N TYR A 159 -18.53 8.43 -12.07
CA TYR A 159 -17.37 8.59 -11.19
C TYR A 159 -16.21 7.83 -11.81
N GLU A 160 -15.19 8.57 -12.23
CA GLU A 160 -14.00 8.00 -12.86
C GLU A 160 -12.80 8.10 -11.91
N SER A 161 -11.90 7.12 -12.01
CA SER A 161 -10.64 7.13 -11.28
C SER A 161 -9.81 8.35 -11.66
N CYS A 162 -9.18 9.01 -10.68
CA CYS A 162 -8.37 10.21 -10.94
C CYS A 162 -6.99 9.94 -11.58
N GLY A 163 -6.60 8.67 -11.74
CA GLY A 163 -5.35 8.29 -12.40
C GLY A 163 -4.31 7.67 -11.45
N VAL A 164 -3.11 8.26 -11.47
CA VAL A 164 -1.99 7.86 -10.60
C VAL A 164 -1.99 8.73 -9.36
N VAL A 165 -2.06 8.10 -8.18
CA VAL A 165 -2.07 8.76 -6.87
C VAL A 165 -0.72 8.58 -6.20
N ALA A 166 -0.10 9.69 -5.78
CA ALA A 166 1.04 9.64 -4.86
C ALA A 166 0.54 9.68 -3.41
N ALA A 167 0.85 8.65 -2.63
CA ALA A 167 0.49 8.54 -1.22
C ALA A 167 1.73 8.71 -0.35
N ILE A 168 1.86 9.83 0.34
CA ILE A 168 2.95 10.10 1.29
C ILE A 168 2.39 9.95 2.71
N VAL A 169 3.01 9.11 3.54
CA VAL A 169 2.45 8.75 4.87
C VAL A 169 3.46 8.92 6.00
N PRO A 170 2.99 9.33 7.21
CA PRO A 170 3.84 9.57 8.36
C PRO A 170 4.28 8.28 9.06
N TRP A 171 5.11 8.43 10.10
CA TRP A 171 5.72 7.32 10.84
C TRP A 171 4.94 6.85 12.07
N ASN A 172 3.94 7.62 12.53
CA ASN A 172 3.26 7.34 13.79
C ASN A 172 2.21 6.22 13.69
N TYR A 173 1.70 5.91 12.50
CA TYR A 173 0.78 4.79 12.23
C TYR A 173 1.09 4.24 10.82
N PRO A 174 2.26 3.62 10.60
CA PRO A 174 2.82 3.46 9.26
C PRO A 174 1.91 2.68 8.31
N LEU A 175 1.55 1.44 8.66
CA LEU A 175 0.69 0.62 7.80
C LEU A 175 -0.76 1.10 7.78
N LEU A 176 -1.28 1.58 8.90
CA LEU A 176 -2.66 2.07 8.98
C LEU A 176 -2.87 3.32 8.11
N MET A 177 -1.97 4.30 8.20
CA MET A 177 -2.05 5.52 7.36
C MET A 177 -1.77 5.22 5.89
N ALA A 178 -0.88 4.26 5.58
CA ALA A 178 -0.72 3.75 4.23
C ALA A 178 -2.05 3.21 3.70
N THR A 179 -2.72 2.36 4.48
CA THR A 179 -3.97 1.71 4.12
C THR A 179 -5.10 2.71 3.91
N TRP A 180 -5.22 3.74 4.75
CA TRP A 180 -6.22 4.80 4.60
C TRP A 180 -6.07 5.62 3.31
N LYS A 181 -4.92 5.55 2.64
CA LYS A 181 -4.72 6.15 1.30
C LYS A 181 -4.84 5.11 0.18
N VAL A 182 -4.24 3.95 0.37
CA VAL A 182 -4.16 2.88 -0.65
C VAL A 182 -5.53 2.26 -0.88
N ALA A 183 -6.25 1.85 0.17
CA ALA A 183 -7.53 1.16 0.05
C ALA A 183 -8.60 1.98 -0.74
N PRO A 184 -8.88 3.26 -0.44
CA PRO A 184 -9.83 4.04 -1.23
C PRO A 184 -9.35 4.29 -2.67
N ALA A 185 -8.04 4.50 -2.89
CA ALA A 185 -7.50 4.70 -4.23
C ALA A 185 -7.65 3.42 -5.08
N LEU A 186 -7.37 2.24 -4.51
CA LEU A 186 -7.59 0.97 -5.18
C LEU A 186 -9.08 0.74 -5.47
N ALA A 187 -9.97 0.99 -4.49
CA ALA A 187 -11.41 0.85 -4.68
C ALA A 187 -11.95 1.73 -5.82
N ALA A 188 -11.42 2.96 -5.94
CA ALA A 188 -11.75 3.89 -7.00
C ALA A 188 -11.14 3.52 -8.38
N GLY A 189 -10.24 2.53 -8.47
CA GLY A 189 -9.59 2.12 -9.72
C GLY A 189 -8.30 2.86 -10.05
N CYS A 190 -7.71 3.61 -9.11
CA CYS A 190 -6.44 4.31 -9.30
C CYS A 190 -5.24 3.35 -9.23
N SER A 191 -4.13 3.77 -9.83
CA SER A 191 -2.80 3.23 -9.50
C SER A 191 -2.17 4.07 -8.39
N VAL A 192 -1.40 3.46 -7.48
CA VAL A 192 -0.83 4.13 -6.31
C VAL A 192 0.68 4.01 -6.29
N VAL A 193 1.35 5.14 -6.04
CA VAL A 193 2.77 5.22 -5.67
C VAL A 193 2.85 5.61 -4.18
N LEU A 194 3.18 4.67 -3.31
CA LEU A 194 3.27 4.88 -1.86
C LEU A 194 4.71 5.22 -1.45
N LYS A 195 4.88 6.32 -0.71
CA LYS A 195 6.11 6.73 -0.04
C LYS A 195 5.88 6.81 1.47
N PRO A 196 6.18 5.73 2.23
CA PRO A 196 6.15 5.76 3.68
C PRO A 196 7.29 6.58 4.25
N SER A 197 7.19 7.00 5.51
CA SER A 197 8.31 7.66 6.19
C SER A 197 9.57 6.79 6.15
N GLU A 198 10.70 7.43 5.96
CA GLU A 198 12.02 6.81 5.99
C GLU A 198 12.38 6.17 7.34
N LEU A 199 11.70 6.56 8.42
CA LEU A 199 11.90 6.01 9.75
C LEU A 199 11.22 4.64 9.91
N THR A 200 10.02 4.48 9.33
CA THR A 200 9.13 3.36 9.62
C THR A 200 8.53 2.70 8.37
N PRO A 201 9.35 2.13 7.50
CA PRO A 201 8.88 1.67 6.20
C PRO A 201 8.52 0.20 6.11
N ILE A 202 8.87 -0.60 7.11
CA ILE A 202 9.00 -2.05 6.94
C ILE A 202 7.64 -2.67 6.63
N THR A 203 6.61 -2.32 7.40
CA THR A 203 5.25 -2.86 7.21
C THR A 203 4.61 -2.39 5.90
N ALA A 204 4.96 -1.22 5.39
CA ALA A 204 4.53 -0.78 4.05
C ALA A 204 5.14 -1.65 2.93
N MET A 205 6.36 -2.17 3.12
CA MET A 205 6.96 -3.13 2.18
C MET A 205 6.26 -4.48 2.24
N GLU A 206 5.89 -4.95 3.43
CA GLU A 206 5.10 -6.16 3.60
C GLU A 206 3.74 -6.05 2.90
N LEU A 207 3.09 -4.88 2.97
CA LEU A 207 1.86 -4.61 2.23
C LEU A 207 2.05 -4.78 0.71
N ALA A 208 3.20 -4.37 0.17
CA ALA A 208 3.51 -4.54 -1.24
C ALA A 208 3.53 -6.03 -1.65
N VAL A 209 4.11 -6.87 -0.79
CA VAL A 209 4.15 -8.33 -0.97
C VAL A 209 2.74 -8.91 -0.90
N ILE A 210 1.96 -8.52 0.11
CA ILE A 210 0.57 -8.96 0.27
C ILE A 210 -0.28 -8.57 -0.95
N CYS A 211 -0.15 -7.34 -1.44
CA CYS A 211 -0.82 -6.87 -2.66
C CYS A 211 -0.50 -7.76 -3.87
N LYS A 212 0.79 -8.08 -4.07
CA LYS A 212 1.22 -8.96 -5.16
C LYS A 212 0.61 -10.35 -5.04
N GLU A 213 0.69 -10.96 -3.87
CA GLU A 213 0.15 -12.30 -3.63
C GLU A 213 -1.38 -12.37 -3.75
N ALA A 214 -2.08 -11.28 -3.40
CA ALA A 214 -3.52 -11.15 -3.59
C ALA A 214 -3.95 -11.07 -5.06
N GLY A 215 -2.98 -10.90 -5.98
CA GLY A 215 -3.21 -10.77 -7.42
C GLY A 215 -3.45 -9.33 -7.87
N LEU A 216 -3.02 -8.33 -7.09
CA LEU A 216 -3.06 -6.95 -7.54
C LEU A 216 -2.11 -6.78 -8.76
N PRO A 217 -2.56 -6.18 -9.88
CA PRO A 217 -1.72 -6.07 -11.06
C PRO A 217 -0.45 -5.26 -10.82
N ASP A 218 0.63 -5.65 -11.50
CA ASP A 218 1.90 -4.92 -11.43
C ASP A 218 1.71 -3.43 -11.81
N GLY A 219 2.33 -2.55 -11.04
CA GLY A 219 2.23 -1.10 -11.20
C GLY A 219 1.02 -0.45 -10.51
N VAL A 220 0.04 -1.21 -10.03
CA VAL A 220 -1.11 -0.66 -9.30
C VAL A 220 -0.74 -0.29 -7.85
N SER A 221 0.27 -0.95 -7.27
CA SER A 221 0.92 -0.56 -6.01
C SER A 221 2.44 -0.50 -6.18
N ALA A 222 2.98 0.65 -6.58
CA ALA A 222 4.42 0.89 -6.50
C ALA A 222 4.73 1.39 -5.09
N ILE A 223 5.59 0.68 -4.35
CA ILE A 223 5.91 1.05 -2.96
C ILE A 223 7.41 1.28 -2.81
N ARG A 224 7.68 2.53 -2.37
CA ARG A 224 8.80 3.05 -1.58
C ARG A 224 9.88 3.92 -2.21
N TYR A 225 10.16 4.99 -1.46
CA TYR A 225 11.46 5.66 -1.31
C TYR A 225 12.25 5.06 -0.17
#